data_AF-A0A923XCH2-F1
#
_entry.id   AF-A0A923XCH2-F1
#
_cell.length_a   1.000
_cell.length_b   1.000
_cell.length_c   1.000
_cell.angle_alpha   90.00
_cell.angle_beta   90.00
_cell.angle_gamma   90.00
#
_symmetry.space_group_name_H-M   'P 1'
#
loop_
_entity.id
_entity.type
_entity.pdbx_description
1 polymer ?
#
loop_
_entity_poly.entity_id
_entity_poly.type
_entity_poly.pdbx_seq_one_letter_code
_entity_poly.pdbx_strand_id
1 'polypeptide(L)' 'VRQYLIEKYDFLDTKLEAVGKGKSVPFVSNDTDEGRAQNRRVEFKIYRK' A
#
# COMPACT_ATOMS: atom_id res chain seq x y z
N VAL A 1 2.78 -4.00 6.90
CA VAL A 1 2.83 -4.87 5.70
C VAL A 1 4.26 -5.20 5.29
N ARG A 2 5.11 -4.23 4.90
CA ARG A 2 6.51 -4.49 4.50
C ARG A 2 7.27 -5.38 5.49
N GLN A 3 7.29 -5.01 6.77
CA GLN A 3 8.00 -5.77 7.81
C GLN A 3 7.52 -7.23 7.90
N TYR A 4 6.21 -7.44 7.86
CA TYR A 4 5.60 -8.77 7.87
C TYR A 4 6.05 -9.64 6.68
N LEU A 5 6.21 -9.05 5.49
CA LEU A 5 6.67 -9.78 4.32
C LEU A 5 8.14 -10.22 4.42
N ILE A 6 8.97 -9.41 5.07
CA ILE A 6 10.37 -9.75 5.34
C ILE A 6 10.43 -10.87 6.38
N GLU A 7 9.77 -10.69 7.52
CA GLU A 7 9.84 -11.64 8.64
C GLU A 7 9.18 -12.99 8.35
N LYS A 8 8.05 -12.99 7.64
CA LYS A 8 7.26 -14.21 7.43
C LYS A 8 7.64 -14.98 6.16
N TYR A 9 8.14 -14.28 5.15
CA TYR A 9 8.36 -14.85 3.81
C TYR A 9 9.76 -14.60 3.26
N ASP A 10 10.71 -14.10 4.06
CA ASP A 10 12.12 -13.90 3.67
C ASP A 10 12.30 -13.03 2.41
N PHE A 11 11.41 -12.06 2.20
CA PHE A 11 11.61 -11.08 1.13
C PHE A 11 12.85 -10.24 1.42
N LEU A 12 13.69 -10.06 0.40
CA LEU A 12 14.86 -9.18 0.49
C LEU A 12 14.42 -7.73 0.73
N ASP A 13 14.89 -7.16 1.84
CA ASP A 13 14.63 -5.77 2.26
C ASP A 13 14.94 -4.75 1.15
N THR A 14 16.03 -5.00 0.41
CA THR A 14 16.51 -4.17 -0.71
C THR A 14 15.60 -4.18 -1.94
N LYS A 15 14.65 -5.11 -2.03
CA LYS A 15 13.67 -5.20 -3.12
C LYS A 15 12.30 -4.62 -2.76
N LEU A 16 12.11 -4.14 -1.52
CA LEU A 16 10.83 -3.64 -1.03
C LEU A 16 10.91 -2.18 -0.61
N GLU A 17 10.10 -1.35 -1.27
CA GLU A 17 9.86 0.04 -0.90
C GLU A 17 8.41 0.22 -0.39
N ALA A 18 8.23 0.90 0.74
CA ALA A 18 6.92 1.21 1.28
C ALA A 18 6.71 2.74 1.29
N VAL A 19 5.64 3.19 0.65
CA VAL A 19 5.31 4.62 0.52
C VAL A 19 3.90 4.88 1.05
N GLY A 20 3.78 5.75 2.05
CA GLY A 20 2.48 6.22 2.56
C GLY A 20 1.93 7.36 1.71
N LYS A 21 0.75 7.18 1.10
CA LYS A 21 0.09 8.23 0.28
C LYS A 21 -1.00 9.02 1.02
N GLY A 22 -1.38 8.60 2.23
CA GLY A 22 -2.42 9.27 3.00
C GLY A 22 -3.72 9.46 2.20
N LYS A 23 -4.29 10.66 2.24
CA LYS A 23 -5.53 11.01 1.50
C LYS A 23 -5.28 11.63 0.12
N SER A 24 -4.02 11.75 -0.30
CA SER A 24 -3.65 12.54 -1.50
C SER A 24 -3.95 11.83 -2.83
N VAL A 25 -4.21 10.52 -2.81
CA VAL A 25 -4.50 9.72 -4.00
C VAL A 25 -5.78 8.90 -3.79
N PRO A 26 -6.96 9.55 -3.74
CA PRO A 26 -8.23 8.85 -3.63
C PRO A 26 -8.52 8.05 -4.91
N PHE A 27 -8.97 6.80 -4.76
CA PHE A 27 -9.54 6.04 -5.87
C PHE A 27 -11.01 6.43 -6.10
N VAL A 28 -11.70 6.79 -5.01
CA VAL A 28 -13.11 7.21 -4.97
C VAL A 28 -13.22 8.45 -4.08
N SER A 29 -14.30 9.22 -4.18
CA SER A 29 -14.45 10.40 -3.31
C SER A 29 -14.31 10.04 -1.81
N ASN A 30 -13.71 10.94 -1.03
CA ASN A 30 -13.62 10.82 0.43
C ASN A 30 -14.83 11.41 1.16
N ASP A 31 -15.83 11.91 0.42
CA ASP A 31 -16.96 12.64 0.99
C ASP A 31 -17.89 11.70 1.78
N THR A 32 -18.02 10.45 1.35
CA THR A 32 -18.82 9.44 2.05
C THR A 32 -17.96 8.49 2.87
N ASP A 33 -18.55 7.91 3.91
CA ASP A 33 -17.90 6.94 4.79
C ASP A 33 -17.49 5.68 4.02
N GLU A 34 -18.35 5.25 3.09
CA GLU A 34 -18.12 4.13 2.18
C GLU A 34 -16.94 4.40 1.24
N GLY A 35 -16.87 5.60 0.66
CA GLY A 35 -15.78 6.01 -0.22
C GLY A 35 -14.44 6.06 0.52
N ARG A 36 -14.42 6.59 1.76
CA ARG A 36 -13.23 6.53 2.63
C ARG A 36 -12.84 5.11 3.00
N ALA A 37 -13.81 4.22 3.21
CA ALA A 37 -13.53 2.82 3.49
C ALA A 37 -12.85 2.13 2.30
N GLN A 38 -13.32 2.39 1.08
CA GLN A 38 -12.69 1.89 -0.15
C GLN A 38 -11.27 2.47 -0.36
N ASN A 39 -11.03 3.72 0.06
CA ASN A 39 -9.71 4.33 -0.03
C ASN A 39 -8.68 3.81 0.98
N ARG A 40 -9.08 3.17 2.08
CA ARG A 40 -8.17 2.55 3.06
C ARG A 40 -7.63 1.22 2.53
N ARG A 41 -6.72 1.29 1.56
CA ARG A 41 -6.12 0.13 0.89
C ARG A 41 -4.61 0.18 0.86
N VAL A 42 -4.01 -0.99 0.60
CA VAL A 42 -2.59 -1.15 0.30
C VAL A 42 -2.47 -1.64 -1.13
N GLU A 43 -1.60 -1.02 -1.92
CA GLU A 43 -1.33 -1.41 -3.31
C GLU A 43 0.08 -1.98 -3.43
N PHE A 44 0.23 -2.99 -4.28
CA PHE A 44 1.53 -3.54 -4.66
C PHE A 44 1.82 -3.18 -6.12
N LYS A 45 2.96 -2.55 -6.36
CA LYS A 45 3.48 -2.28 -7.70
C LYS A 45 4.77 -3.08 -7.90
N ILE A 46 4.76 -3.97 -8.87
CA ILE A 46 5.89 -4.85 -9.17
C ILE A 46 6.61 -4.29 -10.40
N TYR A 47 7.90 -4.03 -10.25
CA TYR A 47 8.74 -3.50 -11.32
C TYR A 47 9.80 -4.53 -11.69
N ARG A 48 10.07 -4.65 -12.99
CA ARG A 48 11.18 -5.45 -13.51
C ARG A 48 12.37 -4.52 -13.77
N LYS A 49 13.57 -4.96 -13.38
CA LYS A 49 14.83 -4.31 -13.79
C LYS A 49 15.18 -4.72 -15.21
#